data_AF-A0A1B6MK25-F1
#
_entry.id   AF-A0A1B6MK25-F1
#
_cell.length_a   1.000
_cell.length_b   1.000
_cell.length_c   1.000
_cell.angle_alpha   90.00
_cell.angle_beta   90.00
_cell.angle_gamma   90.00
#
_symmetry.space_group_name_H-M   'P 1'
#
loop_
_entity.id
_entity.type
_entity.pdbx_description
1 polymer ?
#
loop_
_entity_poly.entity_id
_entity_poly.type
_entity_poly.pdbx_seq_one_letter_code
_entity_poly.pdbx_strand_id
1 'polypeptide(L)'
;GAATAAQQQRDSQVLSVPATPPIFSSLSRSLESLWMAKLKQTKPKPESTPGFSCPDCGNFYNHFSSLKRHLDFECNKEPQFVCPHCPQKIKQKAYLLKHIRKFHSNEVTSTEK
;
A
#
# COMPACT_ATOMS: atom_id res chain seq x y z
N GLY A 1 52.26 -51.24 19.20
CA GLY A 1 50.91 -51.62 19.64
C GLY A 1 50.05 -50.39 19.55
N ALA A 2 49.02 -50.45 18.71
CA ALA A 2 48.04 -49.40 18.52
C ALA A 2 47.06 -49.32 19.71
N ALA A 3 46.25 -48.25 19.68
CA ALA A 3 44.99 -48.02 20.38
C ALA A 3 45.10 -47.29 21.74
N THR A 4 44.33 -46.23 22.03
CA THR A 4 43.37 -45.42 21.26
C THR A 4 43.04 -44.17 22.10
N ALA A 5 42.77 -43.06 21.42
CA ALA A 5 42.27 -41.80 21.98
C ALA A 5 40.85 -41.92 22.56
N ALA A 6 40.53 -41.11 23.57
CA ALA A 6 39.14 -40.82 23.96
C ALA A 6 39.04 -39.39 24.51
N GLN A 7 38.89 -38.43 23.58
CA GLN A 7 38.51 -37.04 23.82
C GLN A 7 37.02 -37.02 24.23
N GLN A 8 36.71 -36.61 25.46
CA GLN A 8 35.33 -36.43 25.91
C GLN A 8 34.75 -35.15 25.29
N GLN A 9 33.92 -35.31 24.26
CA GLN A 9 33.03 -34.26 23.79
C GLN A 9 31.88 -34.13 24.81
N ARG A 10 31.72 -32.96 25.44
CA ARG A 10 30.46 -32.61 26.08
C ARG A 10 29.48 -32.23 24.98
N ASP A 11 28.63 -33.19 24.65
CA ASP A 11 27.40 -32.98 23.91
C ASP A 11 26.57 -31.88 24.59
N SER A 12 26.60 -30.67 24.04
CA SER A 12 25.58 -29.67 24.37
C SER A 12 24.31 -30.12 23.66
N GLN A 13 23.46 -30.84 24.40
CA GLN A 13 22.15 -31.23 23.93
C GLN A 13 21.36 -29.98 23.52
N VAL A 14 21.32 -29.70 22.22
CA VAL A 14 20.24 -28.93 21.64
C VAL A 14 19.01 -29.80 21.81
N LEU A 15 18.19 -29.47 22.80
CA LEU A 15 16.86 -30.06 22.92
C LEU A 15 16.10 -29.73 21.63
N SER A 16 15.96 -30.74 20.78
CA SER A 16 15.15 -30.71 19.57
C SER A 16 13.72 -30.35 19.96
N VAL A 17 13.31 -29.11 19.66
CA VAL A 17 11.92 -28.70 19.81
C VAL A 17 11.14 -29.37 18.67
N PRO A 18 10.09 -30.18 18.95
CA PRO A 18 9.31 -30.79 17.89
C PRO A 18 8.64 -29.67 17.08
N ALA A 19 8.81 -29.70 15.76
CA ALA A 19 8.06 -28.86 14.84
C ALA A 19 6.60 -29.34 14.81
N THR A 20 5.84 -28.97 15.83
CA THR A 20 4.38 -29.02 15.73
C THR A 20 3.95 -27.86 14.83
N PRO A 21 3.17 -28.12 13.75
CA PRO A 21 2.54 -27.01 13.05
C PRO A 21 1.65 -26.27 14.06
N PRO A 22 1.59 -24.93 14.04
CA PRO A 22 0.61 -24.24 14.85
C PRO A 22 -0.75 -24.76 14.40
N ILE A 23 -1.43 -25.47 15.29
CA ILE A 23 -2.83 -25.81 15.11
C ILE A 23 -3.53 -24.46 15.18
N PHE A 24 -3.71 -23.80 14.04
CA PHE A 24 -4.56 -22.64 13.92
C PHE A 24 -5.98 -23.14 14.17
N SER A 25 -6.31 -23.29 15.45
CA SER A 25 -7.69 -23.35 15.89
C SER A 25 -8.37 -22.11 15.33
N SER A 26 -9.48 -22.35 14.63
CA SER A 26 -10.26 -21.40 13.85
C SER A 26 -10.54 -20.06 14.55
N LEU A 27 -9.55 -19.18 14.62
CA LEU A 27 -9.66 -17.82 15.15
C LEU A 27 -9.54 -16.83 14.01
N SER A 28 -10.66 -16.75 13.29
CA SER A 28 -11.14 -15.60 12.55
C SER A 28 -10.29 -15.11 11.36
N ARG A 29 -10.89 -15.21 10.17
CA ARG A 29 -10.57 -14.39 8.98
C ARG A 29 -10.46 -12.87 9.23
N SER A 30 -10.71 -12.40 10.46
CA SER A 30 -10.78 -11.00 10.86
C SER A 30 -9.43 -10.38 11.22
N LEU A 31 -8.41 -11.14 11.65
CA LEU A 31 -7.07 -10.58 11.92
C LEU A 31 -6.25 -10.32 10.64
N GLU A 32 -6.34 -11.20 9.63
CA GLU A 32 -5.84 -10.92 8.27
C GLU A 32 -6.50 -9.69 7.62
N SER A 33 -7.81 -9.51 7.89
CA SER A 33 -8.58 -8.40 7.32
C SER A 33 -8.08 -7.04 7.81
N LEU A 34 -7.58 -6.97 9.06
CA LEU A 34 -7.01 -5.75 9.64
C LEU A 34 -5.59 -5.48 9.12
N TRP A 35 -4.78 -6.52 8.87
CA TRP A 35 -3.47 -6.38 8.22
C TRP A 35 -3.61 -5.87 6.77
N MET A 36 -4.54 -6.44 6.00
CA MET A 36 -4.80 -6.03 4.60
C MET A 36 -5.52 -4.67 4.50
N ALA A 37 -6.27 -4.26 5.52
CA ALA A 37 -6.95 -2.95 5.54
C ALA A 37 -5.98 -1.76 5.69
N LYS A 38 -4.76 -1.97 6.20
CA LYS A 38 -3.76 -0.90 6.37
C LYS A 38 -2.90 -0.65 5.13
N LEU A 39 -2.94 -1.54 4.13
CA LEU A 39 -2.12 -1.46 2.91
C LEU A 39 -2.75 -0.67 1.77
N LYS A 40 -3.89 -0.01 1.97
CA LYS A 40 -4.73 0.55 0.87
C LYS A 40 -4.14 1.74 0.11
N GLN A 41 -2.91 2.19 0.38
CA GLN A 41 -2.36 3.36 -0.29
C GLN A 41 -0.95 3.15 -0.86
N THR A 42 -0.09 2.38 -0.20
CA THR A 42 1.29 2.20 -0.65
C THR A 42 1.37 1.17 -1.78
N LYS A 43 1.49 1.64 -3.02
CA LYS A 43 1.88 0.75 -4.14
C LYS A 43 3.26 0.14 -3.83
N PRO A 44 3.42 -1.19 -3.86
CA PRO A 44 4.71 -1.81 -3.59
C PRO A 44 5.74 -1.34 -4.62
N LYS A 45 6.93 -0.97 -4.13
CA LYS A 45 8.06 -0.55 -4.96
C LYS A 45 8.49 -1.75 -5.83
N PRO A 46 8.40 -1.68 -7.17
CA PRO A 46 8.95 -2.72 -8.03
C PRO A 46 10.47 -2.79 -7.82
N GLU A 47 10.98 -4.00 -7.59
CA GLU A 47 12.37 -4.26 -7.20
C GLU A 47 13.39 -3.90 -8.30
N SER A 48 12.95 -3.65 -9.54
CA SER A 48 13.86 -3.45 -10.68
C SER A 48 13.73 -2.11 -11.43
N THR A 49 12.91 -1.15 -10.99
CA THR A 49 12.82 0.16 -11.67
C THR A 49 13.08 1.33 -10.71
N PRO A 50 14.00 2.25 -11.08
CA PRO A 50 14.14 3.50 -10.33
C PRO A 50 12.85 4.30 -10.50
N GLY A 51 12.25 4.70 -9.39
CA GLY A 51 11.08 5.55 -9.38
C GLY A 51 11.09 6.51 -8.19
N PHE A 52 10.00 7.24 -8.05
CA PHE A 52 9.91 8.41 -7.19
C PHE A 52 8.90 8.15 -6.07
N SER A 53 9.33 8.24 -4.82
CA SER A 53 8.43 8.10 -3.66
C SER A 53 8.10 9.45 -3.05
N CYS A 54 6.88 9.59 -2.56
CA CYS A 54 6.48 10.71 -1.72
C CYS A 54 7.11 10.58 -0.32
N PRO A 55 7.81 11.60 0.20
CA PRO A 55 8.41 11.55 1.53
C PRO A 55 7.37 11.53 2.65
N ASP A 56 6.20 12.15 2.46
CA ASP A 56 5.18 12.27 3.50
C ASP A 56 4.30 11.03 3.64
N CYS A 57 3.93 10.40 2.53
CA CYS A 57 2.98 9.27 2.54
C CYS A 57 3.55 7.95 2.03
N GLY A 58 4.79 7.94 1.53
CA GLY A 58 5.47 6.73 1.04
C GLY A 58 4.93 6.17 -0.27
N ASN A 59 4.01 6.87 -0.96
CA ASN A 59 3.47 6.41 -2.24
C ASN A 59 4.53 6.43 -3.34
N PHE A 60 4.58 5.35 -4.13
CA PHE A 60 5.52 5.18 -5.22
C PHE A 60 4.90 5.53 -6.59
N TYR A 61 5.69 6.21 -7.41
CA TYR A 61 5.34 6.64 -8.75
C TYR A 61 6.45 6.31 -9.75
N ASN A 62 6.06 5.82 -10.93
CA ASN A 62 7.00 5.49 -12.01
C ASN A 62 7.58 6.73 -12.71
N HIS A 63 6.94 7.90 -12.54
CA HIS A 63 7.33 9.14 -13.20
C HIS A 63 7.33 10.31 -12.22
N PHE A 64 8.33 11.19 -12.36
CA PHE A 64 8.44 12.40 -11.54
C PHE A 64 7.23 13.31 -11.69
N SER A 65 6.67 13.44 -12.90
CA SER A 65 5.46 14.25 -13.14
C SER A 65 4.25 13.74 -12.33
N SER A 66 4.15 12.43 -12.12
CA SER A 66 3.08 11.83 -11.31
C SER A 66 3.29 12.09 -9.82
N LEU A 67 4.54 11.98 -9.34
CA LEU A 67 4.88 12.34 -7.97
C LEU A 67 4.61 13.83 -7.72
N LYS A 68 5.08 14.72 -8.61
CA LYS A 68 4.89 16.16 -8.48
C LYS A 68 3.41 16.54 -8.36
N ARG A 69 2.58 16.01 -9.27
CA ARG A 69 1.12 16.21 -9.20
C ARG A 69 0.52 15.68 -7.89
N HIS A 70 1.02 14.54 -7.40
CA HIS A 70 0.58 14.01 -6.12
C HIS A 70 0.94 14.96 -4.96
N LEU A 71 2.17 15.50 -4.93
CA LEU A 71 2.58 16.47 -3.91
C LEU A 71 1.75 17.75 -3.96
N ASP A 72 1.47 18.25 -5.17
CA ASP A 72 0.76 19.52 -5.35
C ASP A 72 -0.72 19.47 -4.94
N PHE A 73 -1.42 18.36 -5.25
CA PHE A 73 -2.89 18.30 -5.17
C PHE A 73 -3.44 17.17 -4.29
N GLU A 74 -2.64 16.17 -3.96
CA GLU A 74 -3.15 14.94 -3.32
C GLU A 74 -2.60 14.74 -1.91
N CYS A 75 -1.30 14.94 -1.73
CA CYS A 75 -0.58 14.69 -0.49
C CYS A 75 -0.89 15.79 0.52
N ASN A 76 -1.51 15.45 1.65
CA ASN A 76 -1.91 16.42 2.68
C ASN A 76 -2.77 17.58 2.14
N LYS A 77 -3.45 17.37 1.01
CA LYS A 77 -4.36 18.33 0.40
C LYS A 77 -5.78 17.77 0.38
N GLU A 78 -6.71 18.58 0.87
CA GLU A 78 -8.13 18.28 0.76
C GLU A 78 -8.63 18.54 -0.67
N PRO A 79 -9.65 17.79 -1.13
CA PRO A 79 -10.22 18.00 -2.45
C PRO A 79 -10.85 19.40 -2.57
N GLN A 80 -10.26 20.23 -3.42
CA GLN A 80 -10.69 21.61 -3.62
C GLN A 80 -11.86 21.76 -4.61
N PHE A 81 -12.02 20.82 -5.55
CA PHE A 81 -12.99 20.95 -6.63
C PHE A 81 -14.31 20.29 -6.27
N VAL A 82 -15.33 21.10 -5.97
CA VAL A 82 -16.67 20.62 -5.64
C VAL A 82 -17.49 20.45 -6.92
N CYS A 83 -18.22 19.35 -7.02
CA CYS A 83 -19.17 19.17 -8.11
C CYS A 83 -20.39 20.09 -7.91
N PRO A 84 -20.84 20.82 -8.95
CA PRO A 84 -22.01 21.69 -8.82
C PRO A 84 -23.33 20.91 -8.69
N HIS A 85 -23.36 19.65 -9.13
CA HIS A 85 -24.57 18.84 -9.19
C HIS A 85 -24.68 17.82 -8.03
N CYS A 86 -23.62 17.63 -7.24
CA CYS A 86 -23.62 16.69 -6.12
C CYS A 86 -22.56 17.07 -5.07
N PRO A 87 -22.64 16.54 -3.83
CA PRO A 87 -21.71 16.90 -2.76
C PRO A 87 -20.30 16.29 -2.90
N GLN A 88 -19.96 15.70 -4.06
CA GLN A 88 -18.65 15.11 -4.28
C GLN A 88 -17.56 16.18 -4.40
N LYS A 89 -16.46 15.96 -3.67
CA LYS A 89 -15.25 16.78 -3.75
C LYS A 89 -14.14 15.98 -4.41
N ILE A 90 -13.50 16.58 -5.41
CA ILE A 90 -12.46 15.96 -6.22
C ILE A 90 -11.18 16.79 -6.11
N LYS A 91 -10.03 16.12 -6.13
CA LYS A 91 -8.71 16.75 -5.94
C LYS A 91 -8.14 17.40 -7.20
N GLN A 92 -8.61 17.01 -8.39
CA GLN A 92 -8.13 17.56 -9.67
C GLN A 92 -9.28 17.89 -10.61
N LYS A 93 -9.19 19.04 -11.30
CA LYS A 93 -10.19 19.52 -12.28
C LYS A 93 -10.48 18.51 -13.39
N ALA A 94 -9.45 17.84 -13.92
CA ALA A 94 -9.62 16.84 -14.97
C ALA A 94 -10.50 15.65 -14.53
N TYR A 95 -10.40 15.25 -13.26
CA TYR A 95 -11.25 14.20 -12.70
C TYR A 95 -12.66 14.71 -12.42
N LEU A 96 -12.82 15.99 -12.02
CA LEU A 96 -14.14 16.59 -11.88
C LEU A 96 -14.91 16.61 -13.20
N LEU A 97 -14.29 17.02 -14.30
CA LEU A 97 -14.93 17.02 -15.61
C LEU A 97 -15.33 15.60 -16.06
N LYS A 98 -14.49 14.60 -15.78
CA LYS A 98 -14.82 13.19 -16.05
C LYS A 98 -15.98 12.72 -15.17
N HIS A 99 -16.02 13.12 -13.91
CA HIS A 99 -17.12 12.82 -12.99
C HIS A 99 -18.43 13.42 -13.50
N ILE A 100 -18.45 14.72 -13.83
CA ILE A 100 -19.63 15.40 -14.38
C ILE A 100 -20.08 14.71 -15.67
N ARG A 101 -19.18 14.44 -16.62
CA ARG A 101 -19.54 13.74 -17.85
C ARG A 101 -20.13 12.35 -17.61
N LYS A 102 -19.66 11.64 -16.59
CA LYS A 102 -20.09 10.25 -16.31
C LYS A 102 -21.40 10.18 -15.54
N PHE A 103 -21.61 11.07 -14.57
CA PHE A 103 -22.72 10.99 -13.61
C PHE A 103 -23.76 12.10 -13.82
N HIS A 104 -23.37 13.19 -14.48
CA HIS A 104 -24.19 14.37 -14.78
C HIS A 104 -24.14 14.66 -16.30
N SER A 105 -24.13 13.61 -17.12
CA SER A 105 -23.96 13.69 -18.59
C SER A 105 -24.98 14.60 -19.29
N ASN A 106 -26.11 14.88 -18.63
CA ASN A 106 -27.20 15.70 -19.16
C ASN A 106 -27.05 17.18 -18.79
N GLU A 107 -26.05 17.55 -17.98
CA GLU A 107 -25.86 18.89 -17.43
C GLU A 107 -24.55 19.54 -17.91
N VAL A 108 -23.97 19.00 -19.00
CA VAL A 108 -22.74 19.50 -19.60
C VAL A 108 -23.05 20.63 -20.58
N THR A 109 -23.61 21.72 -20.08
CA THR A 109 -23.64 22.99 -20.82
C THR A 109 -22.98 24.08 -19.99
N SER A 110 -21.93 24.65 -20.56
CA SER A 110 -21.39 25.98 -20.21
C SER A 110 -20.61 26.08 -18.90
N THR A 111 -19.31 25.76 -18.96
CA THR A 111 -18.34 26.75 -18.46
C THR A 111 -18.33 27.91 -19.45
N GLU A 112 -19.21 28.89 -19.22
CA GLU A 112 -19.17 30.19 -19.88
C GLU A 112 -17.83 30.88 -19.57
N LYS A 113 -17.29 31.51 -20.61
CA LYS A 113 -16.15 32.41 -20.60
C LYS A 113 -16.70 33.82 -20.78
#